data_AF-A0A511W702-F1
#
_entry.id   AF-A0A511W702-F1
#
_cell.length_a   1.000
_cell.length_b   1.000
_cell.length_c   1.000
_cell.angle_alpha   90.00
_cell.angle_beta   90.00
_cell.angle_gamma   90.00
#
_symmetry.space_group_name_H-M   'P 1'
#
loop_
_entity.id
_entity.type
_entity.pdbx_description
1 polymer ?
#
loop_
_entity_poly.entity_id
_entity_poly.type
_entity_poly.pdbx_seq_one_letter_code
_entity_poly.pdbx_strand_id
1 'polypeptide(L)'
;MYRTMLNSKIHRATVTEADLNYVGSITIDAHLLEQVGILPHEKVQVVNNNNGERFETYVIAGERHSGVICLNGAAARRVQKGDTVIIISYVTLSSDELEGHQPKIAIMDDDNQIGEIIVEEPPLTVL
;
A
#
# COMPACT_ATOMS: atom_id res chain seq x y z
N MET A 1 -15.19 -19.84 -11.22
CA MET A 1 -14.17 -19.02 -11.92
C MET A 1 -13.40 -18.24 -10.87
N TYR A 2 -12.10 -18.02 -11.05
CA TYR A 2 -11.32 -17.16 -10.14
C TYR A 2 -11.20 -15.75 -10.70
N ARG A 3 -11.22 -14.73 -9.82
CA ARG A 3 -11.00 -13.32 -10.16
C ARG A 3 -9.95 -12.73 -9.22
N THR A 4 -9.10 -11.86 -9.76
CA THR A 4 -8.19 -11.03 -8.95
C THR A 4 -8.90 -9.73 -8.58
N MET A 5 -9.09 -9.51 -7.30
CA MET A 5 -9.82 -8.37 -6.73
C MET A 5 -8.90 -7.50 -5.89
N LEU A 6 -9.25 -6.23 -5.72
CA LEU A 6 -8.64 -5.37 -4.71
C LEU A 6 -8.82 -6.03 -3.34
N ASN A 7 -7.73 -6.27 -2.62
CA ASN A 7 -7.78 -6.77 -1.25
C ASN A 7 -7.67 -5.61 -0.27
N SER A 8 -6.55 -4.89 -0.35
CA SER A 8 -6.31 -3.75 0.54
C SER A 8 -5.62 -2.62 -0.20
N LYS A 9 -5.80 -1.40 0.31
CA LYS A 9 -5.21 -0.18 -0.24
C LYS A 9 -4.80 0.74 0.88
N ILE A 10 -3.55 1.18 0.86
CA ILE A 10 -3.07 2.32 1.65
C ILE A 10 -3.00 3.49 0.68
N HIS A 11 -3.92 4.44 0.83
CA HIS A 11 -4.11 5.54 -0.10
C HIS A 11 -3.45 6.82 0.40
N ARG A 12 -2.62 7.43 -0.46
CA ARG A 12 -1.90 8.69 -0.21
C ARG A 12 -0.88 8.63 0.94
N ALA A 13 -0.20 7.51 1.10
CA ALA A 13 0.95 7.43 2.00
C ALA A 13 2.11 8.29 1.50
N THR A 14 2.80 8.97 2.40
CA THR A 14 4.01 9.76 2.11
C THR A 14 5.25 8.88 2.25
N VAL A 15 6.11 8.84 1.22
CA VAL A 15 7.38 8.13 1.27
C VAL A 15 8.30 8.78 2.29
N THR A 16 8.64 8.06 3.36
CA THR A 16 9.49 8.57 4.45
C THR A 16 10.97 8.46 4.10
N GLU A 17 11.33 7.46 3.29
CA GLU A 17 12.70 7.16 2.91
C GLU A 17 12.77 6.36 1.59
N ALA A 18 13.90 6.49 0.88
CA ALA A 18 14.20 5.72 -0.32
C ALA A 18 15.69 5.31 -0.28
N ASP A 19 15.97 4.03 -0.02
CA ASP A 19 17.34 3.51 0.12
C ASP A 19 17.68 2.50 -0.98
N LEU A 20 18.55 2.91 -1.90
CA LEU A 20 19.02 2.09 -3.01
C LEU A 20 19.86 0.88 -2.58
N ASN A 21 20.56 0.96 -1.45
CA ASN A 21 21.50 -0.05 -1.01
C ASN A 21 20.87 -1.08 -0.07
N TYR A 22 19.64 -0.85 0.39
CA TYR A 22 18.89 -1.79 1.19
C TYR A 22 18.26 -2.91 0.34
N VAL A 23 17.99 -4.06 0.96
CA VAL A 23 17.38 -5.23 0.30
C VAL A 23 16.02 -4.85 -0.29
N GLY A 24 15.89 -4.98 -1.61
CA GLY A 24 14.73 -4.48 -2.36
C GLY A 24 13.39 -5.00 -1.85
N SER A 25 12.45 -4.08 -1.56
CA SER A 25 11.11 -4.32 -1.01
C SER A 25 10.42 -2.97 -0.77
N ILE A 26 9.26 -2.99 -0.11
CA ILE A 26 8.75 -1.83 0.63
C ILE A 26 8.68 -2.16 2.12
N THR A 27 9.27 -1.31 2.97
CA THR A 27 9.10 -1.37 4.42
C THR A 27 7.92 -0.49 4.83
N ILE A 28 6.93 -1.07 5.50
CA ILE A 28 5.70 -0.39 5.93
C ILE A 28 5.52 -0.58 7.43
N ASP A 29 5.13 0.47 8.15
CA ASP A 29 4.74 0.40 9.55
C ASP A 29 3.80 -0.80 9.82
N ALA A 30 4.21 -1.67 10.76
CA ALA A 30 3.46 -2.86 11.13
C ALA A 30 2.03 -2.57 11.61
N HIS A 31 1.78 -1.41 12.23
CA HIS A 31 0.44 -1.01 12.62
C HIS A 31 -0.46 -0.80 11.39
N LEU A 32 0.03 -0.09 10.37
CA LEU A 32 -0.73 0.14 9.14
C LEU A 32 -1.06 -1.19 8.45
N LEU A 33 -0.06 -2.07 8.34
CA LEU A 33 -0.23 -3.41 7.77
C LEU A 33 -1.36 -4.20 8.44
N GLU A 34 -1.41 -4.20 9.77
CA GLU A 34 -2.47 -4.86 10.53
C GLU A 34 -3.85 -4.25 10.32
N GLN A 35 -3.95 -2.92 10.27
CA GLN A 35 -5.23 -2.25 10.06
C GLN A 35 -5.84 -2.60 8.70
N VAL A 36 -5.01 -2.66 7.66
CA VAL A 36 -5.48 -3.01 6.30
C VAL A 36 -5.38 -4.49 5.97
N GLY A 37 -4.80 -5.33 6.83
CA GLY A 37 -4.68 -6.77 6.62
C GLY A 37 -3.67 -7.17 5.53
N ILE A 38 -2.62 -6.37 5.30
CA ILE A 38 -1.51 -6.71 4.42
C ILE A 38 -0.44 -7.45 5.24
N LEU A 39 0.05 -8.57 4.75
CA LEU A 39 1.03 -9.42 5.44
C LEU A 39 2.48 -9.11 5.02
N PRO A 40 3.46 -9.33 5.91
CA PRO A 40 4.85 -9.40 5.51
C PRO A 40 5.04 -10.44 4.40
N HIS A 41 5.89 -10.14 3.43
CA HIS A 41 6.13 -10.93 2.22
C HIS A 41 4.97 -10.97 1.21
N GLU A 42 3.86 -10.28 1.48
CA GLU A 42 2.76 -10.15 0.51
C GLU A 42 3.18 -9.29 -0.68
N LYS A 43 2.74 -9.69 -1.88
CA LYS A 43 2.94 -8.89 -3.11
C LYS A 43 2.04 -7.68 -3.08
N VAL A 44 2.62 -6.50 -3.32
CA VAL A 44 1.89 -5.24 -3.46
C VAL A 44 2.29 -4.53 -4.75
N GLN A 45 1.34 -3.80 -5.33
CA GLN A 45 1.59 -2.80 -6.34
C GLN A 45 1.73 -1.43 -5.66
N VAL A 46 2.77 -0.69 -6.02
CA VAL A 46 3.00 0.69 -5.60
C VAL A 46 2.81 1.58 -6.82
N VAL A 47 2.03 2.65 -6.64
CA VAL A 47 1.81 3.66 -7.67
C VAL A 47 2.11 5.02 -7.08
N ASN A 48 2.88 5.82 -7.81
CA ASN A 48 3.40 7.09 -7.32
C ASN A 48 2.65 8.24 -8.01
N ASN A 49 1.95 9.07 -7.23
CA ASN A 49 1.16 10.19 -7.75
C ASN A 49 2.03 11.34 -8.25
N ASN A 50 3.26 11.44 -7.77
CA ASN A 50 4.17 12.55 -8.10
C ASN A 50 4.83 12.36 -9.47
N ASN A 51 5.10 11.12 -9.87
CA ASN A 51 5.85 10.82 -11.11
C ASN A 51 5.16 9.82 -12.06
N GLY A 52 4.04 9.21 -11.66
CA GLY A 52 3.27 8.27 -12.48
C GLY A 52 3.85 6.87 -12.58
N GLU A 53 4.97 6.56 -11.90
CA GLU A 53 5.53 5.21 -11.88
C GLU A 53 4.56 4.21 -11.23
N ARG A 54 4.55 2.99 -11.77
CA ARG A 54 3.73 1.87 -11.29
C ARG A 54 4.59 0.62 -11.31
N PHE A 55 4.76 -0.01 -10.15
CA PHE A 55 5.62 -1.18 -10.03
C PHE A 55 5.10 -2.13 -8.95
N GLU A 56 5.60 -3.37 -8.96
CA GLU A 56 5.26 -4.39 -7.97
C GLU A 56 6.49 -4.71 -7.11
N THR A 57 6.24 -5.02 -5.85
CA THR A 57 7.25 -5.46 -4.89
C THR A 57 6.60 -6.31 -3.79
N TYR A 58 7.33 -6.63 -2.73
CA TYR A 58 6.79 -7.30 -1.54
C TYR A 58 7.03 -6.48 -0.28
N VAL A 59 6.25 -6.77 0.75
CA VAL A 59 6.25 -6.02 2.02
C VAL A 59 7.27 -6.57 3.03
N ILE A 60 7.93 -5.66 3.74
CA ILE A 60 8.65 -5.91 4.98
C ILE A 60 7.96 -5.09 6.08
N ALA A 61 7.73 -5.71 7.25
CA ALA A 61 7.21 -4.98 8.40
C ALA A 61 8.29 -4.07 8.99
N GLY A 62 7.98 -2.78 9.09
CA GLY A 62 8.77 -1.78 9.77
C GLY A 62 8.44 -1.69 11.26
N GLU A 63 9.06 -0.72 11.93
CA GLU A 63 8.76 -0.42 13.32
C GLU A 63 7.30 0.02 13.48
N ARG A 64 6.61 -0.51 14.50
CA ARG A 64 5.21 -0.23 14.76
C ARG A 64 5.01 1.23 15.20
N HIS A 65 3.99 1.89 14.66
CA HIS A 65 3.65 3.30 14.92
C HIS A 65 4.73 4.30 14.48
N SER A 66 5.65 3.89 13.62
CA SER A 66 6.68 4.77 13.06
C SER A 66 6.18 5.61 11.88
N GLY A 67 5.06 5.23 11.25
CA GLY A 67 4.60 5.81 10.00
C GLY A 67 5.54 5.54 8.82
N VAL A 68 6.49 4.60 8.95
CA VAL A 68 7.50 4.34 7.92
C VAL A 68 6.87 3.82 6.64
N ILE A 69 7.28 4.43 5.52
CA ILE A 69 7.01 4.01 4.15
C ILE A 69 8.33 4.16 3.40
N CYS A 70 9.15 3.11 3.45
CA CYS A 70 10.49 3.12 2.89
C CYS A 70 10.59 2.19 1.69
N LEU A 71 11.01 2.73 0.54
CA LEU A 71 11.21 1.93 -0.67
C LEU A 71 12.69 1.59 -0.81
N ASN A 72 12.98 0.30 -0.89
CA ASN A 72 14.34 -0.21 -0.86
C ASN A 72 14.82 -0.71 -2.23
N GLY A 73 16.13 -0.75 -2.41
CA GLY A 73 16.77 -1.36 -3.57
C GLY A 73 16.37 -0.69 -4.88
N ALA A 74 16.06 -1.49 -5.90
CA ALA A 74 15.65 -0.98 -7.21
C ALA A 74 14.40 -0.07 -7.14
N ALA A 75 13.51 -0.28 -6.17
CA ALA A 75 12.30 0.52 -6.00
C ALA A 75 12.61 1.96 -5.55
N ALA A 76 13.73 2.18 -4.84
CA ALA A 76 14.17 3.51 -4.45
C ALA A 76 14.44 4.44 -5.66
N ARG A 77 14.68 3.89 -6.86
CA ARG A 77 14.84 4.69 -8.09
C ARG A 77 13.52 5.19 -8.67
N ARG A 78 12.38 4.69 -8.19
CA ARG A 78 11.03 4.97 -8.70
C ARG A 78 10.26 5.95 -7.82
N VAL A 79 10.87 6.38 -6.71
CA VAL A 79 10.28 7.29 -5.73
C VAL A 79 11.34 8.27 -5.21
N GLN A 80 10.89 9.34 -4.58
CA GLN A 80 11.69 10.25 -3.77
C GLN A 80 11.07 10.32 -2.37
N LYS A 81 11.88 10.67 -1.36
CA LYS A 81 11.34 11.04 -0.04
C LYS A 81 10.37 12.22 -0.21
N GLY A 82 9.18 12.11 0.38
CA GLY A 82 8.10 13.10 0.27
C GLY A 82 7.12 12.85 -0.88
N ASP A 83 7.37 11.86 -1.74
CA ASP A 83 6.38 11.47 -2.75
C ASP A 83 5.13 10.86 -2.09
N THR A 84 3.96 11.14 -2.69
CA THR A 84 2.70 10.53 -2.32
C THR A 84 2.49 9.26 -3.14
N VAL A 85 2.42 8.11 -2.47
CA VAL A 85 2.21 6.80 -3.07
C VAL A 85 0.90 6.17 -2.62
N ILE A 86 0.43 5.22 -3.41
CA ILE A 86 -0.67 4.33 -3.08
C ILE A 86 -0.13 2.91 -3.16
N ILE A 87 -0.40 2.12 -2.13
CA ILE A 87 0.07 0.74 -2.00
C ILE A 87 -1.15 -0.17 -2.04
N ILE A 88 -1.15 -1.15 -2.94
CA ILE A 88 -2.32 -1.96 -3.27
C ILE A 88 -1.95 -3.44 -3.14
N SER A 89 -2.70 -4.19 -2.35
CA SER A 89 -2.67 -5.65 -2.37
C SER A 89 -3.87 -6.21 -3.14
N TYR A 90 -3.69 -7.39 -3.72
CA TYR A 90 -4.70 -8.08 -4.49
C TYR A 90 -4.90 -9.49 -3.98
N VAL A 91 -6.13 -9.99 -4.07
CA VAL A 91 -6.49 -11.36 -3.69
C VAL A 91 -7.15 -12.07 -4.86
N THR A 92 -6.93 -13.37 -4.98
CA THR A 92 -7.63 -14.21 -5.96
C THR A 92 -8.77 -14.93 -5.27
N LEU A 93 -9.99 -14.71 -5.73
CA LEU A 93 -11.21 -15.21 -5.12
C LEU A 93 -11.98 -16.08 -6.11
N SER A 94 -12.56 -17.17 -5.60
CA SER A 94 -13.54 -17.98 -6.31
C SER A 94 -14.88 -17.24 -6.42
N SER A 95 -15.78 -17.76 -7.26
CA SER A 95 -17.09 -17.15 -7.48
C SER A 95 -17.94 -17.05 -6.19
N ASP A 96 -17.80 -18.03 -5.30
CA ASP A 96 -18.56 -18.08 -4.03
C ASP A 96 -18.01 -17.09 -2.99
N GLU A 97 -16.71 -16.77 -3.05
CA GLU A 97 -16.07 -15.82 -2.14
C GLU A 97 -16.36 -14.35 -2.51
N LEU A 98 -16.77 -14.07 -3.76
CA LEU A 98 -16.96 -12.70 -4.25
C LEU A 98 -18.09 -11.94 -3.53
N GLU A 99 -19.19 -12.62 -3.18
CA GLU A 99 -20.37 -11.97 -2.60
C GLU A 99 -20.09 -11.39 -1.21
N GLY A 100 -19.19 -12.02 -0.45
CA GLY A 100 -18.78 -11.57 0.89
C GLY A 100 -17.51 -10.72 0.92
N HIS A 101 -16.84 -10.51 -0.20
CA HIS A 101 -15.54 -9.82 -0.22
C HIS A 101 -15.71 -8.31 -0.16
N GLN A 102 -15.06 -7.68 0.81
CA GLN A 102 -14.95 -6.23 0.94
C GLN A 102 -13.49 -5.84 1.11
N PRO A 103 -12.96 -4.94 0.27
CA PRO A 103 -11.59 -4.48 0.44
C PRO A 103 -11.46 -3.60 1.69
N LYS A 104 -10.22 -3.43 2.17
CA LYS A 104 -9.89 -2.43 3.19
C LYS A 104 -9.07 -1.30 2.60
N ILE A 105 -9.63 -0.10 2.60
CA ILE A 105 -8.98 1.07 2.01
C ILE A 105 -8.71 2.07 3.15
N ALA A 106 -7.44 2.17 3.56
CA ALA A 106 -7.01 3.19 4.52
C ALA A 106 -6.66 4.48 3.77
N ILE A 107 -7.30 5.58 4.16
CA ILE A 107 -7.00 6.93 3.70
C ILE A 107 -6.04 7.55 4.71
N MET A 108 -4.82 7.84 4.24
CA MET A 108 -3.75 8.38 5.07
C MET A 108 -3.89 9.90 5.21
N ASP A 109 -3.46 10.43 6.35
CA ASP A 109 -3.18 11.85 6.53
C ASP A 109 -1.71 12.18 6.19
N ASP A 110 -1.34 13.46 6.36
CA ASP A 110 -0.01 13.96 6.03
C ASP A 110 1.11 13.38 6.94
N ASP A 111 0.76 12.84 8.11
CA ASP A 111 1.69 12.26 9.09
C ASP A 111 1.76 10.73 9.00
N ASN A 112 1.26 10.14 7.89
CA ASN A 112 1.14 8.70 7.69
C ASN A 112 0.36 7.99 8.81
N GLN A 113 -0.66 8.65 9.37
CA GLN A 113 -1.68 8.00 10.20
C GLN A 113 -2.93 7.72 9.36
N ILE A 114 -3.74 6.77 9.82
CA ILE A 114 -5.01 6.45 9.17
C ILE A 114 -6.05 7.47 9.64
N GLY A 115 -6.51 8.31 8.71
CA GLY A 115 -7.63 9.21 8.96
C GLY A 115 -8.97 8.49 8.86
N GLU A 116 -9.12 7.61 7.88
CA GLU A 116 -10.36 6.86 7.63
C GLU A 116 -10.08 5.47 7.04
N ILE A 117 -10.93 4.50 7.35
CA ILE A 117 -10.98 3.21 6.66
C ILE A 117 -12.34 3.06 5.99
N ILE A 118 -12.34 2.85 4.68
CA ILE A 118 -13.53 2.62 3.86
C ILE A 118 -13.47 1.25 3.18
N VAL A 119 -14.63 0.75 2.76
CA VAL A 119 -14.77 -0.54 2.05
C VAL A 119 -15.10 -0.39 0.56
N GLU A 120 -15.35 0.84 0.11
CA GLU A 120 -15.65 1.18 -1.27
C GLU A 120 -15.20 2.62 -1.54
N GLU A 121 -14.62 2.87 -2.71
CA GLU A 121 -14.37 4.23 -3.20
C GLU A 121 -15.53 4.67 -4.08
N PRO A 122 -16.31 5.70 -3.69
CA PRO A 122 -17.34 6.25 -4.55
C PRO A 122 -16.73 6.74 -5.88
N PRO A 123 -17.44 6.60 -7.01
CA PRO A 123 -17.00 7.20 -8.26
C PRO A 123 -16.78 8.71 -8.09
N LEU A 124 -15.70 9.23 -8.67
CA LEU A 124 -15.37 10.67 -8.70
C LEU A 124 -15.02 11.31 -7.34
N THR A 125 -14.63 10.52 -6.33
CA THR A 125 -14.10 11.08 -5.07
C THR A 125 -12.82 11.89 -5.33
N VAL A 126 -12.80 13.13 -4.85
CA VAL A 126 -11.63 14.02 -4.82
C VAL A 126 -11.25 14.22 -3.35
N LEU A 127 -10.00 13.87 -3.01
CA LEU A 127 -9.40 14.01 -1.68
C LEU A 127 -8.38 15.16 -1.70
#